data_AF-A0A484CPD5-F1
#
_entry.id   AF-A0A484CPD5-F1
#
_cell.length_a   1.000
_cell.length_b   1.000
_cell.length_c   1.000
_cell.angle_alpha   90.00
_cell.angle_beta   90.00
_cell.angle_gamma   90.00
#
_symmetry.space_group_name_H-M   'P 1'
#
loop_
_entity.id
_entity.type
_entity.pdbx_description
1 polymer ?
#
loop_
_entity_poly.entity_id
_entity_poly.type
_entity_poly.pdbx_seq_one_letter_code
_entity_poly.pdbx_strand_id
1 'polypeptide(L)'
;MSSKLLEKKWKRALSSMLEQLIEQQFAEMLLNLDKIPLKVKTDKSRRSISVLIVQNYGIESIAEIDRITKKTPINDAAVQKLLSPFVEELNKQRQGKKSFQCDAGHFECSVSALRWVCEEKLSFRFQFCSWDEHRVRLSATAYMPAGPLLDITVTAGKMEEVQLPHWICVDHKSKMSDNFAVLHIDTCGDVWREVSEVTRCHVKLLQPTFSLISVAFRWLTGPPGESVL
;
A
#
# COMPACT_ATOMS: atom_id res chain seq x y z
N MET A 1 -11.97 16.05 1.79
CA MET A 1 -11.23 16.38 3.05
C MET A 1 -9.73 16.26 2.79
N SER A 2 -8.84 16.96 3.51
CA SER A 2 -7.39 16.76 3.31
C SER A 2 -6.93 15.39 3.86
N SER A 3 -5.90 14.77 3.28
CA SER A 3 -5.43 13.43 3.71
C SER A 3 -4.95 13.42 5.16
N LYS A 4 -4.27 14.49 5.61
CA LYS A 4 -3.87 14.65 7.03
C LYS A 4 -5.08 14.69 7.97
N LEU A 5 -6.17 15.35 7.57
CA LEU A 5 -7.39 15.41 8.37
C LEU A 5 -8.15 14.08 8.34
N LEU A 6 -8.16 13.39 7.19
CA LEU A 6 -8.71 12.04 7.05
C LEU A 6 -7.98 11.07 8.00
N GLU A 7 -6.64 11.07 7.99
CA GLU A 7 -5.83 10.19 8.84
C GLU A 7 -6.09 10.45 10.33
N LYS A 8 -6.17 11.73 10.74
CA LYS A 8 -6.48 12.10 12.12
C LYS A 8 -7.86 11.61 12.57
N LYS A 9 -8.87 11.74 11.71
CA LYS A 9 -10.23 11.24 12.00
C LYS A 9 -10.26 9.71 12.01
N TRP A 10 -9.56 9.09 11.05
CA TRP A 10 -9.46 7.65 10.93
C TRP A 10 -8.83 7.03 12.17
N LYS A 11 -7.73 7.59 12.68
CA LYS A 11 -7.09 7.12 13.91
C LYS A 11 -8.06 7.04 15.10
N ARG A 12 -8.98 8.01 15.21
CA ARG A 12 -10.01 8.02 16.26
C ARG A 12 -11.05 6.92 16.01
N ALA A 13 -11.58 6.84 14.79
CA ALA A 13 -12.57 5.84 14.40
C ALA A 13 -12.03 4.41 14.54
N LEU A 14 -10.80 4.16 14.07
CA LEU A 14 -10.10 2.89 14.23
C LEU A 14 -10.01 2.52 15.71
N SER A 15 -9.59 3.44 16.59
CA SER A 15 -9.54 3.17 18.03
C SER A 15 -10.91 2.75 18.58
N SER A 16 -11.98 3.45 18.22
CA SER A 16 -13.35 3.09 18.63
C SER A 16 -13.83 1.76 18.05
N MET A 17 -13.41 1.43 16.83
CA MET A 17 -13.75 0.17 16.17
C MET A 17 -13.06 -1.01 16.86
N LEU A 18 -11.79 -0.88 17.23
CA LEU A 18 -11.05 -1.94 17.92
C LEU A 18 -11.64 -2.29 19.27
N GLU A 19 -12.18 -1.31 20.01
CA GLU A 19 -12.86 -1.53 21.29
C GLU A 19 -14.20 -2.27 21.17
N GLN A 20 -14.80 -2.32 19.97
CA GLN A 20 -16.03 -3.08 19.73
C GLN A 20 -15.76 -4.55 19.38
N LEU A 21 -14.53 -4.89 19.02
CA LEU A 21 -14.18 -6.27 18.66
C LEU A 21 -14.08 -7.13 19.91
N ILE A 22 -14.79 -8.26 19.90
CA ILE A 22 -14.59 -9.31 20.91
C ILE A 22 -13.16 -9.86 20.79
N GLU A 23 -12.64 -10.48 21.85
CA GLU A 23 -11.25 -10.96 21.90
C GLU A 23 -10.87 -11.83 20.70
N GLN A 24 -11.77 -12.73 20.26
CA GLN A 24 -11.53 -13.58 19.09
C GLN A 24 -11.41 -12.77 17.79
N GLN A 25 -12.31 -11.81 17.56
CA GLN A 25 -12.26 -10.93 16.38
C GLN A 25 -11.02 -10.05 16.40
N PHE A 26 -10.65 -9.54 17.58
CA PHE A 26 -9.46 -8.72 17.74
C PHE A 26 -8.18 -9.52 17.46
N ALA A 27 -8.07 -10.73 17.99
CA ALA A 27 -6.95 -11.63 17.73
C ALA A 27 -6.83 -11.98 16.23
N GLU A 28 -7.95 -12.28 15.57
CA GLU A 28 -7.98 -12.56 14.13
C GLU A 28 -7.50 -11.37 13.30
N MET A 29 -7.97 -10.17 13.63
CA MET A 29 -7.48 -8.94 13.00
C MET A 29 -5.98 -8.75 13.23
N LEU A 30 -5.50 -8.98 14.46
CA LEU A 30 -4.06 -8.89 14.74
C LEU A 30 -3.30 -9.85 13.84
N LEU A 31 -3.68 -11.12 13.71
CA LEU A 31 -2.97 -12.08 12.86
C LEU A 31 -2.81 -11.61 11.42
N ASN A 32 -3.85 -10.97 10.85
CA ASN A 32 -3.87 -10.52 9.46
C ASN A 32 -3.17 -9.16 9.21
N LEU A 33 -2.65 -8.49 10.23
CA LEU A 33 -1.90 -7.22 10.10
C LEU A 33 -0.40 -7.47 9.82
N ASP A 34 -0.07 -7.83 8.59
CA ASP A 34 1.25 -8.34 8.19
C ASP A 34 2.41 -7.33 8.34
N LYS A 35 2.17 -6.02 8.26
CA LYS A 35 3.22 -5.00 8.45
C LYS A 35 3.67 -4.84 9.90
N ILE A 36 2.95 -5.40 10.85
CA ILE A 36 3.27 -5.28 12.28
C ILE A 36 3.57 -6.68 12.80
N PRO A 37 4.83 -6.99 13.17
CA PRO A 37 5.18 -8.31 13.66
C PRO A 37 4.31 -8.74 14.84
N LEU A 38 3.88 -10.01 14.89
CA LEU A 38 2.99 -10.54 15.93
C LEU A 38 3.49 -10.27 17.34
N LYS A 39 4.78 -10.49 17.59
CA LYS A 39 5.44 -10.21 18.87
C LYS A 39 5.36 -8.74 19.30
N VAL A 40 5.19 -7.81 18.37
CA VAL A 40 5.03 -6.38 18.67
C VAL A 40 3.59 -6.06 19.08
N LYS A 41 2.60 -6.86 18.67
CA LYS A 41 1.16 -6.57 18.88
C LYS A 41 0.48 -7.40 19.97
N THR A 42 1.00 -8.55 20.37
CA THR A 42 0.32 -9.51 21.27
C THR A 42 0.00 -8.99 22.68
N ASP A 43 0.80 -8.09 23.25
CA ASP A 43 0.64 -7.60 24.63
C ASP A 43 0.23 -6.12 24.72
N LYS A 44 -0.25 -5.57 23.59
CA LYS A 44 -0.57 -4.15 23.50
C LYS A 44 -2.07 -3.91 23.61
N SER A 45 -2.43 -2.83 24.32
CA SER A 45 -3.81 -2.38 24.37
C SER A 45 -4.34 -2.05 22.97
N ARG A 46 -5.66 -2.21 22.76
CA ARG A 46 -6.36 -1.85 21.52
C ARG A 46 -6.02 -0.44 21.04
N ARG A 47 -5.96 0.53 21.96
CA ARG A 47 -5.49 1.90 21.67
C ARG A 47 -4.04 1.97 21.19
N SER A 48 -3.14 1.18 21.77
CA SER A 48 -1.74 1.13 21.32
C SER A 48 -1.64 0.47 19.93
N ILE A 49 -2.47 -0.54 19.67
CA ILE A 49 -2.58 -1.18 18.35
C ILE A 49 -3.09 -0.20 17.30
N SER A 50 -4.11 0.60 17.57
CA SER A 50 -4.61 1.59 16.59
C SER A 50 -3.52 2.60 16.20
N VAL A 51 -2.69 3.02 17.17
CA VAL A 51 -1.54 3.89 16.94
C VAL A 51 -0.51 3.20 16.03
N LEU A 52 -0.18 1.93 16.31
CA LEU A 52 0.77 1.18 15.50
C LEU A 52 0.27 0.95 14.07
N ILE A 53 -1.02 0.64 13.88
CA ILE A 53 -1.63 0.47 12.57
C ILE A 53 -1.42 1.74 11.74
N VAL A 54 -1.83 2.91 12.25
CA VAL A 54 -1.65 4.16 11.50
C VAL A 54 -0.18 4.50 11.30
N GLN A 55 0.72 4.20 12.25
CA GLN A 55 2.16 4.44 12.08
C GLN A 55 2.81 3.56 10.99
N ASN A 56 2.34 2.32 10.81
CA ASN A 56 2.94 1.37 9.87
C ASN A 56 2.27 1.38 8.49
N TYR A 57 0.97 1.67 8.46
CA TYR A 57 0.17 1.67 7.24
C TYR A 57 -0.20 3.07 6.76
N GLY A 58 -0.14 4.09 7.60
CA GLY A 58 -0.65 5.42 7.27
C GLY A 58 -2.16 5.39 6.95
N ILE A 59 -2.57 6.23 6.01
CA ILE A 59 -3.96 6.28 5.51
C ILE A 59 -4.42 4.98 4.85
N GLU A 60 -3.47 4.19 4.32
CA GLU A 60 -3.75 2.91 3.66
C GLU A 60 -4.28 1.84 4.64
N SER A 61 -4.15 2.07 5.95
CA SER A 61 -4.80 1.19 6.95
C SER A 61 -6.31 1.12 6.78
N ILE A 62 -6.98 2.13 6.21
CA ILE A 62 -8.41 2.07 5.92
C ILE A 62 -8.72 0.91 4.97
N ALA A 63 -8.00 0.84 3.84
CA ALA A 63 -8.20 -0.20 2.84
C ALA A 63 -7.79 -1.58 3.38
N GLU A 64 -6.74 -1.63 4.19
CA GLU A 64 -6.31 -2.89 4.80
C GLU A 64 -7.32 -3.43 5.81
N ILE A 65 -7.86 -2.59 6.67
CA ILE A 65 -8.91 -2.98 7.62
C ILE A 65 -10.18 -3.40 6.87
N ASP A 66 -10.57 -2.71 5.80
CA ASP A 66 -11.68 -3.12 4.93
C ASP A 66 -11.44 -4.49 4.30
N ARG A 67 -10.22 -4.77 3.83
CA ARG A 67 -9.84 -6.08 3.32
C ARG A 67 -9.93 -7.17 4.39
N ILE A 68 -9.43 -6.91 5.60
CA ILE A 68 -9.41 -7.88 6.71
C ILE A 68 -10.84 -8.17 7.15
N THR A 69 -11.65 -7.14 7.40
CA THR A 69 -13.03 -7.30 7.86
C THR A 69 -13.85 -8.13 6.89
N LYS A 70 -13.70 -7.92 5.58
CA LYS A 70 -14.40 -8.71 4.54
C LYS A 70 -13.98 -10.19 4.45
N LYS A 71 -12.75 -10.52 4.86
CA LYS A 71 -12.21 -11.89 4.78
C LYS A 71 -12.34 -12.68 6.09
N THR A 72 -12.83 -12.05 7.15
CA THR A 72 -12.86 -12.63 8.50
C THR A 72 -14.27 -12.51 9.10
N PRO A 73 -14.58 -13.21 10.20
CA PRO A 73 -15.88 -13.09 10.90
C PRO A 73 -16.12 -11.74 11.60
N ILE A 74 -15.36 -10.70 11.23
CA ILE A 74 -15.39 -9.36 11.83
C ILE A 74 -16.41 -8.46 11.10
N ASN A 75 -16.95 -8.90 9.96
CA ASN A 75 -17.80 -8.10 9.07
C ASN A 75 -19.23 -7.82 9.59
N ASP A 76 -19.37 -7.33 10.82
CA ASP A 76 -20.66 -6.95 11.39
C ASP A 76 -21.05 -5.49 11.07
N ALA A 77 -22.33 -5.17 11.31
CA ALA A 77 -22.89 -3.86 10.99
C ALA A 77 -22.28 -2.70 11.81
N ALA A 78 -21.82 -2.97 13.04
CA ALA A 78 -21.27 -1.95 13.92
C ALA A 78 -19.87 -1.53 13.46
N VAL A 79 -19.04 -2.50 13.08
CA VAL A 79 -17.74 -2.28 12.44
C VAL A 79 -17.91 -1.52 11.13
N GLN A 80 -18.82 -1.97 10.25
CA GLN A 80 -19.02 -1.32 8.96
C GLN A 80 -19.52 0.13 9.10
N LYS A 81 -20.43 0.41 10.04
CA LYS A 81 -20.89 1.77 10.33
C LYS A 81 -19.73 2.73 10.66
N LEU A 82 -18.67 2.24 11.30
CA LEU A 82 -17.47 3.03 11.60
C LEU A 82 -16.48 3.10 10.43
N LEU A 83 -16.38 2.05 9.61
CA LEU A 83 -15.38 1.90 8.56
C LEU A 83 -15.81 2.52 7.22
N SER A 84 -17.05 2.27 6.78
CA SER A 84 -17.51 2.62 5.43
C SER A 84 -17.30 4.09 5.05
N PRO A 85 -17.56 5.10 5.92
CA PRO A 85 -17.33 6.50 5.57
C PRO A 85 -15.87 6.81 5.21
N PHE A 86 -14.92 6.10 5.83
CA PHE A 86 -13.49 6.26 5.55
C PHE A 86 -13.09 5.56 4.26
N VAL A 87 -13.64 4.38 3.99
CA VAL A 87 -13.45 3.67 2.71
C VAL A 87 -13.96 4.52 1.56
N GLU A 88 -15.16 5.10 1.68
CA GLU A 88 -15.74 5.99 0.68
C GLU A 88 -14.88 7.24 0.46
N GLU A 89 -14.44 7.92 1.52
CA GLU A 89 -13.58 9.11 1.39
C GLU A 89 -12.21 8.76 0.81
N LEU A 90 -11.62 7.63 1.18
CA LEU A 90 -10.36 7.16 0.59
C LEU A 90 -10.55 6.90 -0.91
N ASN A 91 -11.63 6.22 -1.29
CA ASN A 91 -11.96 5.96 -2.69
C ASN A 91 -12.16 7.26 -3.46
N LYS A 92 -12.86 8.26 -2.89
CA LYS A 92 -12.97 9.61 -3.48
C LYS A 92 -11.61 10.29 -3.65
N GLN A 93 -10.69 10.14 -2.69
CA GLN A 93 -9.33 10.69 -2.82
C GLN A 93 -8.48 9.97 -3.87
N ARG A 94 -8.77 8.70 -4.16
CA ARG A 94 -8.10 7.89 -5.19
C ARG A 94 -8.70 8.10 -6.58
N GLN A 95 -9.95 8.53 -6.65
CA GLN A 95 -10.63 8.79 -7.92
C GLN A 95 -10.01 9.96 -8.67
N GLY A 96 -9.94 9.80 -9.98
CA GLY A 96 -9.51 10.83 -10.91
C GLY A 96 -8.00 10.90 -11.12
N LYS A 97 -7.63 11.47 -12.26
CA LYS A 97 -6.25 11.72 -12.64
C LYS A 97 -5.74 12.99 -11.95
N LYS A 98 -4.56 12.90 -11.33
CA LYS A 98 -3.88 14.01 -10.68
C LYS A 98 -2.73 14.48 -11.54
N SER A 99 -2.53 15.80 -11.61
CA SER A 99 -1.43 16.42 -12.35
C SER A 99 -0.52 17.15 -11.37
N PHE A 100 0.78 17.04 -11.59
CA PHE A 100 1.82 17.70 -10.80
C PHE A 100 2.74 18.47 -11.72
N GLN A 101 3.19 19.63 -11.24
CA GLN A 101 4.26 20.40 -11.83
C GLN A 101 5.16 20.88 -10.71
N CYS A 102 6.45 20.67 -10.85
CA CYS A 102 7.45 21.07 -9.87
C CYS A 102 8.75 21.47 -10.56
N ASP A 103 9.54 22.29 -9.88
CA ASP A 103 10.95 22.52 -10.22
C ASP A 103 11.81 21.44 -9.54
N ALA A 104 13.14 21.60 -9.57
CA ALA A 104 14.08 20.66 -8.97
C ALA A 104 13.80 20.44 -7.47
N GLY A 105 13.88 19.19 -7.01
CA GLY A 105 13.75 18.85 -5.59
C GLY A 105 13.24 17.45 -5.31
N HIS A 106 12.89 17.23 -4.04
CA HIS A 106 12.34 15.99 -3.50
C HIS A 106 10.90 16.21 -3.04
N PHE A 107 10.00 15.36 -3.49
CA PHE A 107 8.57 15.54 -3.27
C PHE A 107 7.90 14.25 -2.83
N GLU A 108 6.79 14.37 -2.10
CA GLU A 108 5.92 13.26 -1.72
C GLU A 108 4.45 13.65 -1.91
N CYS A 109 3.68 12.80 -2.58
CA CYS A 109 2.23 12.96 -2.65
C CYS A 109 1.59 12.39 -1.38
N SER A 110 0.96 13.24 -0.57
CA SER A 110 0.31 12.80 0.68
C SER A 110 -0.86 11.82 0.51
N VAL A 111 -1.36 11.63 -0.72
CA VAL A 111 -2.48 10.72 -0.99
C VAL A 111 -1.98 9.34 -1.40
N SER A 112 -0.99 9.28 -2.29
CA SER A 112 -0.43 8.01 -2.77
C SER A 112 0.82 7.58 -2.02
N ALA A 113 1.41 8.43 -1.19
CA ALA A 113 2.77 8.26 -0.65
C ALA A 113 3.85 8.09 -1.73
N LEU A 114 3.53 8.38 -3.01
CA LEU A 114 4.49 8.37 -4.10
C LEU A 114 5.54 9.46 -3.86
N ARG A 115 6.82 9.10 -3.90
CA ARG A 115 7.93 10.05 -3.83
C ARG A 115 8.65 10.14 -5.15
N TRP A 116 9.15 11.32 -5.48
CA TRP A 116 9.96 11.53 -6.67
C TRP A 116 11.04 12.58 -6.45
N VAL A 117 12.07 12.48 -7.28
CA VAL A 117 13.15 13.44 -7.41
C VAL A 117 13.28 13.87 -8.85
N CYS A 118 13.47 15.17 -9.06
CA CYS A 118 13.81 15.75 -10.36
C CYS A 118 14.90 16.81 -10.17
N GLU A 119 15.83 16.86 -11.13
CA GLU A 119 16.91 17.86 -11.17
C GLU A 119 16.51 19.12 -11.95
N GLU A 120 15.46 19.01 -12.76
CA GLU A 120 14.89 20.09 -13.55
C GLU A 120 13.37 20.16 -13.37
N LYS A 121 12.73 21.04 -14.13
CA LYS A 121 11.28 21.16 -14.17
C LYS A 121 10.65 19.87 -14.68
N LEU A 122 9.69 19.36 -13.91
CA LEU A 122 8.98 18.12 -14.19
C LEU A 122 7.47 18.37 -14.15
N SER A 123 6.77 17.87 -15.18
CA SER A 123 5.32 17.77 -15.18
C SER A 123 4.91 16.33 -15.45
N PHE A 124 4.05 15.78 -14.60
CA PHE A 124 3.53 14.43 -14.78
C PHE A 124 2.10 14.30 -14.27
N ARG A 125 1.44 13.22 -14.68
CA ARG A 125 0.14 12.82 -14.20
C ARG A 125 0.21 11.45 -13.55
N PHE A 126 -0.62 11.21 -12.56
CA PHE A 126 -0.87 9.86 -12.10
C PHE A 126 -2.32 9.60 -11.73
N GLN A 127 -2.71 8.32 -11.72
CA GLN A 127 -3.97 7.85 -11.15
C GLN A 127 -3.79 6.48 -10.49
N PHE A 128 -4.68 6.15 -9.57
CA PHE A 128 -4.76 4.79 -9.03
C PHE A 128 -5.53 3.90 -10.01
N CYS A 129 -5.04 2.68 -10.20
CA CYS A 129 -5.68 1.65 -11.03
C CYS A 129 -6.06 0.44 -10.18
N SER A 130 -7.00 -0.37 -10.66
CA SER A 130 -7.36 -1.62 -10.01
C SER A 130 -6.43 -2.75 -10.45
N TRP A 131 -6.05 -3.60 -9.50
CA TRP A 131 -5.37 -4.86 -9.80
C TRP A 131 -6.29 -5.89 -10.44
N ASP A 132 -7.62 -5.73 -10.40
CA ASP A 132 -8.58 -6.77 -10.77
C ASP A 132 -8.41 -7.25 -12.22
N GLU A 133 -8.13 -6.33 -13.15
CA GLU A 133 -7.86 -6.64 -14.57
C GLU A 133 -6.52 -7.37 -14.78
N HIS A 134 -5.64 -7.36 -13.79
CA HIS A 134 -4.28 -7.92 -13.85
C HIS A 134 -4.08 -9.13 -12.92
N ARG A 135 -5.09 -9.50 -12.12
CA ARG A 135 -5.00 -10.61 -11.16
C ARG A 135 -4.64 -11.94 -11.83
N VAL A 136 -5.28 -12.26 -12.94
CA VAL A 136 -5.05 -13.52 -13.68
C VAL A 136 -3.63 -13.59 -14.23
N ARG A 137 -3.09 -12.45 -14.69
CA ARG A 137 -1.70 -12.35 -15.16
C ARG A 137 -0.71 -12.58 -14.03
N LEU A 138 -0.96 -11.97 -12.87
CA LEU A 138 -0.12 -12.13 -11.68
C LEU A 138 -0.18 -13.54 -11.08
N SER A 139 -1.33 -14.20 -11.09
CA SER A 139 -1.47 -15.56 -10.54
C SER A 139 -0.64 -16.61 -11.27
N ALA A 140 -0.23 -16.33 -12.52
CA ALA A 140 0.68 -17.18 -13.29
C ALA A 140 2.16 -16.97 -12.91
N THR A 141 2.46 -16.12 -11.92
CA THR A 141 3.81 -15.78 -11.49
C THR A 141 4.04 -16.16 -10.03
N ALA A 142 5.29 -16.16 -9.58
CA ALA A 142 5.62 -16.31 -8.15
C ALA A 142 5.47 -15.01 -7.34
N TYR A 143 4.90 -13.96 -7.95
CA TYR A 143 4.78 -12.62 -7.37
C TYR A 143 3.34 -12.29 -7.01
N MET A 144 3.18 -11.51 -5.96
CA MET A 144 1.90 -10.91 -5.57
C MET A 144 2.01 -9.38 -5.47
N PRO A 145 0.89 -8.65 -5.64
CA PRO A 145 0.84 -7.21 -5.41
C PRO A 145 1.38 -6.82 -4.04
N ALA A 146 2.38 -5.96 -4.04
CA ALA A 146 2.99 -5.43 -2.83
C ALA A 146 2.89 -3.90 -2.74
N GLY A 147 2.21 -3.22 -3.67
CA GLY A 147 1.82 -1.82 -3.53
C GLY A 147 0.56 -1.45 -4.32
N PRO A 148 0.14 -0.17 -4.28
CA PRO A 148 -0.90 0.34 -5.16
C PRO A 148 -0.43 0.26 -6.62
N LEU A 149 -1.37 -0.02 -7.53
CA LEU A 149 -1.12 0.08 -8.96
C LEU A 149 -1.32 1.53 -9.39
N LEU A 150 -0.30 2.13 -9.99
CA LEU A 150 -0.29 3.52 -10.40
C LEU A 150 -0.09 3.59 -11.91
N ASP A 151 -0.96 4.32 -12.61
CA ASP A 151 -0.69 4.75 -13.99
C ASP A 151 -0.02 6.11 -13.91
N ILE A 152 1.29 6.15 -14.21
CA ILE A 152 2.09 7.37 -14.19
C ILE A 152 2.44 7.75 -15.62
N THR A 153 2.26 9.02 -15.97
CA THR A 153 2.64 9.55 -17.29
C THR A 153 3.40 10.85 -17.10
N VAL A 154 4.69 10.87 -17.43
CA VAL A 154 5.47 12.11 -17.53
C VAL A 154 5.04 12.85 -18.80
N THR A 155 4.64 14.11 -18.65
CA THR A 155 4.17 14.96 -19.75
C THR A 155 5.23 15.97 -20.21
N ALA A 156 6.18 16.33 -19.33
CA ALA A 156 7.33 17.16 -19.67
C ALA A 156 8.45 16.95 -18.63
N GLY A 157 9.71 17.08 -19.06
CA GLY A 157 10.88 16.89 -18.18
C GLY A 157 11.21 15.42 -17.93
N LYS A 158 12.02 15.18 -16.88
CA LYS A 158 12.50 13.85 -16.49
C LYS A 158 12.38 13.66 -14.98
N MET A 159 11.98 12.45 -14.57
CA MET A 159 11.98 12.02 -13.18
C MET A 159 13.22 11.15 -12.97
N GLU A 160 14.12 11.57 -12.09
CA GLU A 160 15.41 10.90 -11.87
C GLU A 160 15.28 9.71 -10.94
N GLU A 161 14.42 9.85 -9.93
CA GLU A 161 14.14 8.80 -8.95
C GLU A 161 12.64 8.78 -8.67
N VAL A 162 12.10 7.57 -8.52
CA VAL A 162 10.78 7.35 -7.93
C VAL A 162 10.89 6.38 -6.77
N GLN A 163 10.23 6.68 -5.66
CA GLN A 163 10.02 5.71 -4.58
C GLN A 163 8.55 5.33 -4.52
N LEU A 164 8.27 4.07 -4.85
CA LEU A 164 6.94 3.51 -4.86
C LEU A 164 6.60 2.97 -3.48
N PRO A 165 5.43 3.33 -2.92
CA PRO A 165 4.99 2.78 -1.65
C PRO A 165 4.72 1.28 -1.76
N HIS A 166 4.98 0.53 -0.70
CA HIS A 166 4.58 -0.87 -0.57
C HIS A 166 3.90 -1.16 0.76
N TRP A 167 3.14 -2.26 0.76
CA TRP A 167 2.43 -2.76 1.93
C TRP A 167 3.06 -3.93 2.67
N ILE A 168 4.31 -4.25 2.38
CA ILE A 168 5.10 -5.22 3.15
C ILE A 168 6.11 -4.47 4.03
N CYS A 169 6.08 -4.62 5.35
CA CYS A 169 7.08 -3.98 6.20
C CYS A 169 8.38 -4.78 6.18
N VAL A 170 9.47 -4.15 5.74
CA VAL A 170 10.79 -4.78 5.69
C VAL A 170 11.68 -4.17 6.75
N ASP A 171 12.28 -5.00 7.60
CA ASP A 171 13.34 -4.54 8.49
C ASP A 171 14.66 -4.42 7.71
N HIS A 172 15.40 -3.33 7.92
CA HIS A 172 16.65 -2.98 7.21
C HIS A 172 17.76 -4.05 7.25
N LYS A 173 17.59 -5.15 8.00
CA LYS A 173 18.57 -6.25 8.14
C LYS A 173 18.14 -7.56 7.47
N SER A 174 16.96 -7.60 6.84
CA SER A 174 16.40 -8.84 6.31
C SER A 174 16.80 -9.09 4.85
N LYS A 175 17.07 -10.35 4.48
CA LYS A 175 17.23 -10.81 3.08
C LYS A 175 15.94 -10.70 2.24
N MET A 176 14.90 -10.06 2.78
CA MET A 176 13.59 -9.93 2.14
C MET A 176 13.60 -8.85 1.04
N SER A 177 14.60 -7.95 1.03
CA SER A 177 14.78 -6.95 -0.02
C SER A 177 14.83 -7.57 -1.42
N ASP A 178 15.50 -8.72 -1.54
CA ASP A 178 15.76 -9.41 -2.81
C ASP A 178 14.49 -10.02 -3.41
N ASN A 179 13.42 -10.09 -2.62
CA ASN A 179 12.12 -10.59 -3.06
C ASN A 179 11.23 -9.47 -3.64
N PHE A 180 11.63 -8.20 -3.54
CA PHE A 180 10.89 -7.10 -4.15
C PHE A 180 11.27 -6.94 -5.61
N ALA A 181 10.25 -6.71 -6.43
CA ALA A 181 10.42 -6.29 -7.81
C ALA A 181 9.41 -5.18 -8.11
N VAL A 182 9.71 -4.38 -9.13
CA VAL A 182 8.71 -3.47 -9.70
C VAL A 182 8.19 -4.04 -10.99
N LEU A 183 6.87 -4.22 -11.05
CA LEU A 183 6.15 -4.65 -12.24
C LEU A 183 5.75 -3.42 -13.05
N HIS A 184 6.16 -3.40 -14.31
CA HIS A 184 5.61 -2.52 -15.34
C HIS A 184 4.67 -3.32 -16.21
N ILE A 185 3.43 -2.87 -16.32
CA ILE A 185 2.43 -3.47 -17.19
C ILE A 185 2.30 -2.59 -18.42
N ASP A 186 2.57 -3.18 -19.58
CA ASP A 186 2.34 -2.60 -20.89
C ASP A 186 1.50 -3.58 -21.73
N THR A 187 0.83 -3.03 -22.73
CA THR A 187 0.17 -3.75 -23.84
C THR A 187 1.12 -4.65 -24.61
N CYS A 188 2.42 -4.33 -24.64
CA CYS A 188 3.47 -5.14 -25.27
C CYS A 188 4.03 -6.26 -24.37
N GLY A 189 3.64 -6.32 -23.09
CA GLY A 189 4.10 -7.33 -22.14
C GLY A 189 4.41 -6.76 -20.76
N ASP A 190 4.60 -7.68 -19.80
CA ASP A 190 4.99 -7.36 -18.42
C ASP A 190 6.51 -7.32 -18.27
N VAL A 191 7.04 -6.22 -17.75
CA VAL A 191 8.48 -6.05 -17.50
C VAL A 191 8.73 -5.97 -16.00
N TRP A 192 9.55 -6.89 -15.50
CA TRP A 192 10.00 -6.93 -14.12
C TRP A 192 11.32 -6.17 -13.98
N ARG A 193 11.36 -5.18 -13.08
CA ARG A 193 12.58 -4.44 -12.75
C ARG A 193 13.07 -4.78 -11.36
N GLU A 194 14.39 -4.91 -11.28
CA GLU A 194 15.11 -4.98 -10.01
C GLU A 194 15.03 -3.63 -9.30
N VAL A 195 14.97 -3.70 -7.97
CA VAL A 195 14.83 -2.55 -7.09
C VAL A 195 16.21 -2.04 -6.69
N SER A 196 16.42 -0.73 -6.74
CA SER A 196 17.73 -0.15 -6.38
C SER A 196 17.92 -0.09 -4.86
N GLU A 197 16.83 0.12 -4.12
CA GLU A 197 16.82 0.17 -2.66
C GLU A 197 15.42 -0.21 -2.15
N VAL A 198 15.37 -0.92 -1.03
CA VAL A 198 14.13 -1.22 -0.31
C VAL A 198 14.21 -0.60 1.07
N THR A 199 13.29 0.30 1.36
CA THR A 199 13.11 0.89 2.69
C THR A 199 11.96 0.17 3.40
N ARG A 200 11.60 0.63 4.61
CA ARG A 200 10.51 0.03 5.38
C ARG A 200 9.16 0.03 4.65
N CYS A 201 8.90 1.06 3.85
CA CYS A 201 7.61 1.28 3.20
C CYS A 201 7.69 1.75 1.75
N HIS A 202 8.89 1.88 1.19
CA HIS A 202 9.10 2.27 -0.20
C HIS A 202 10.18 1.44 -0.89
N VAL A 203 9.97 1.19 -2.18
CA VAL A 203 10.96 0.65 -3.11
C VAL A 203 11.43 1.80 -4.01
N LYS A 204 12.74 1.96 -4.14
CA LYS A 204 13.37 2.97 -4.98
C LYS A 204 13.70 2.42 -6.37
N LEU A 205 13.41 3.23 -7.40
CA LEU A 205 13.87 3.03 -8.76
C LEU A 205 14.59 4.28 -9.25
N LEU A 206 15.75 4.07 -9.88
CA LEU A 206 16.48 5.10 -10.60
C LEU A 206 16.08 5.10 -12.08
N GLN A 207 15.99 6.29 -12.67
CA GLN A 207 15.64 6.53 -14.07
C GLN A 207 14.44 5.67 -14.54
N PRO A 208 13.30 5.77 -13.85
CA PRO A 208 12.11 4.99 -14.15
C PRO A 208 11.58 5.25 -15.56
N THR A 209 11.12 4.18 -16.22
CA THR A 209 10.21 4.29 -17.36
C THR A 209 8.78 4.18 -16.86
N PHE A 210 7.88 5.04 -17.34
CA PHE A 210 6.54 5.10 -16.79
C PHE A 210 5.47 4.50 -17.71
N SER A 211 4.64 3.68 -17.10
CA SER A 211 3.39 3.09 -17.60
C SER A 211 2.54 2.73 -16.37
N LEU A 212 1.63 1.75 -16.46
CA LEU A 212 1.11 1.10 -15.26
C LEU A 212 2.28 0.47 -14.48
N ILE A 213 2.44 0.86 -13.21
CA ILE A 213 3.56 0.44 -12.38
C ILE A 213 3.11 0.08 -10.97
N SER A 214 3.69 -0.96 -10.39
CA SER A 214 3.50 -1.28 -8.98
C SER A 214 4.62 -2.13 -8.39
N VAL A 215 4.75 -2.09 -7.08
CA VAL A 215 5.62 -3.00 -6.34
C VAL A 215 4.98 -4.37 -6.26
N ALA A 216 5.75 -5.42 -6.51
CA ALA A 216 5.37 -6.80 -6.24
C ALA A 216 6.40 -7.47 -5.34
N PHE A 217 5.99 -8.58 -4.74
CA PHE A 217 6.84 -9.35 -3.84
C PHE A 217 6.76 -10.84 -4.15
N ARG A 218 7.92 -11.49 -4.19
CA ARG A 218 8.08 -12.91 -4.45
C ARG A 218 8.02 -13.70 -3.15
N TRP A 219 7.08 -14.62 -3.03
CA TRP A 219 7.09 -15.57 -1.91
C TRP A 219 7.94 -16.79 -2.27
N LEU A 220 8.95 -17.12 -1.45
CA LEU A 220 9.82 -18.29 -1.70
C LEU A 220 9.11 -19.64 -1.47
N THR A 221 7.97 -19.64 -0.80
CA THR A 221 7.23 -20.87 -0.41
C THR A 221 5.80 -20.93 -0.97
N GLY A 222 5.47 -20.17 -2.03
CA GLY A 222 4.11 -20.10 -2.57
C GLY A 222 3.14 -19.27 -1.71
N PRO A 223 1.96 -18.90 -2.25
CA PRO A 223 0.97 -18.10 -1.52
C PRO A 223 0.45 -18.88 -0.28
N PRO A 224 0.14 -18.19 0.84
CA PRO A 224 -0.47 -18.86 1.99
C PRO A 224 -1.85 -19.39 1.60
N GLY A 225 -2.01 -20.72 1.56
CA GLY A 225 -3.30 -21.38 1.35
C GLY A 225 -3.35 -22.45 0.26
N GLU A 226 -2.30 -22.61 -0.57
CA GLU A 226 -2.21 -23.76 -1.48
C GLU A 226 -1.21 -24.77 -0.92
N SER A 227 -1.73 -25.68 -0.09
CA SER A 227 -1.08 -26.96 0.14
C SER A 227 -1.07 -27.73 -1.18
N VAL A 228 0.12 -27.84 -1.78
CA VAL A 228 0.37 -28.80 -2.87
C VAL A 228 0.22 -30.19 -2.27
N LEU A 229 -0.87 -30.87 -2.62
CA LEU A 229 -0.94 -32.33 -2.61
C LEU A 229 -0.38 -32.84 -3.93
#